data_AF-E9IWM9-F1
#
_entry.id   AF-E9IWM9-F1
#
_cell.length_a   1.000
_cell.length_b   1.000
_cell.length_c   1.000
_cell.angle_alpha   90.00
_cell.angle_beta   90.00
_cell.angle_gamma   90.00
#
_symmetry.space_group_name_H-M   'P 1'
#
loop_
_entity.id
_entity.type
_entity.pdbx_description
1 polymer ?
#
loop_
_entity_poly.entity_id
_entity_poly.type
_entity_poly.pdbx_seq_one_letter_code
_entity_poly.pdbx_strand_id
1 'polypeptide(L)'
;EKIPDTHQLIQLRNKGSLKHPSNALVNLISILEHGTIKATQNGEINASTLFNITNTIQKLSPLPAVGCAKHKNEVTQKIIRSFLTTRMCFLCKKSNENNNAEQEQTRERRKRSKLS
;
A
#
# COMPACT_ATOMS: atom_id res chain seq x y z
N GLU A 1 -19.34 -24.70 1.35
CA GLU A 1 -18.06 -24.28 0.73
C GLU A 1 -17.04 -24.01 1.83
N LYS A 2 -15.82 -24.57 1.73
CA LYS A 2 -14.74 -24.24 2.68
C LYS A 2 -14.08 -22.94 2.23
N ILE A 3 -14.15 -21.93 3.10
CA ILE A 3 -13.57 -20.60 2.85
C ILE A 3 -12.06 -20.70 3.09
N PRO A 4 -11.20 -20.12 2.24
CA PRO A 4 -9.75 -20.12 2.44
C PRO A 4 -9.35 -19.39 3.73
N ASP A 5 -8.35 -19.90 4.45
CA ASP A 5 -7.84 -19.33 5.72
C ASP A 5 -7.43 -17.85 5.60
N THR A 6 -7.13 -17.37 4.40
CA THR A 6 -6.79 -15.97 4.09
C THR A 6 -7.90 -14.97 4.38
N HIS A 7 -9.13 -15.40 4.69
CA HIS A 7 -10.29 -14.52 4.93
C HIS A 7 -10.76 -14.45 6.38
N GLN A 8 -10.04 -15.07 7.34
CA GLN A 8 -10.43 -15.08 8.75
C GLN A 8 -10.60 -13.66 9.34
N LEU A 9 -9.68 -12.74 9.04
CA LEU A 9 -9.77 -11.34 9.52
C LEU A 9 -10.98 -10.59 8.93
N ILE A 10 -11.37 -10.91 7.70
CA ILE A 10 -12.54 -10.31 7.06
C ILE A 10 -13.79 -10.80 7.80
N GLN A 11 -13.88 -12.08 8.13
CA GLN A 11 -15.01 -12.62 8.90
C GLN A 11 -15.13 -12.01 10.28
N LEU A 12 -14.02 -11.90 11.03
CA LEU A 12 -14.02 -11.29 12.37
C LEU A 12 -14.51 -9.84 12.36
N ARG A 13 -14.28 -9.11 11.25
CA ARG A 13 -14.69 -7.71 11.11
C ARG A 13 -16.02 -7.54 10.36
N ASN A 14 -16.57 -8.61 9.77
CA ASN A 14 -17.75 -8.53 8.94
C ASN A 14 -19.01 -8.39 9.81
N LYS A 15 -19.67 -7.23 9.70
CA LYS A 15 -21.00 -6.98 10.28
C LYS A 15 -22.13 -7.21 9.27
N GLY A 16 -21.88 -8.01 8.23
CA GLY A 16 -22.86 -8.38 7.20
C GLY A 16 -22.72 -7.64 5.86
N SER A 17 -21.72 -6.78 5.67
CA SER A 17 -21.58 -5.90 4.49
C SER A 17 -20.27 -6.02 3.72
N LEU A 18 -19.27 -6.75 4.23
CA LEU A 18 -17.97 -6.90 3.56
C LEU A 18 -18.02 -8.03 2.52
N LYS A 19 -17.79 -7.67 1.25
CA LYS A 19 -17.67 -8.65 0.16
C LYS A 19 -16.34 -9.38 0.28
N HIS A 20 -16.37 -10.72 0.21
CA HIS A 20 -15.15 -11.52 0.11
C HIS A 20 -14.44 -11.19 -1.22
N PRO A 21 -13.14 -10.82 -1.19
CA PRO A 21 -12.41 -10.55 -2.42
C PRO A 21 -12.19 -11.85 -3.21
N SER A 22 -12.13 -11.75 -4.53
CA SER A 22 -11.74 -12.88 -5.37
C SER A 22 -10.24 -13.16 -5.24
N ASN A 23 -9.82 -14.40 -5.44
CA ASN A 23 -8.40 -14.78 -5.42
C ASN A 23 -7.57 -13.95 -6.42
N ALA A 24 -8.12 -13.64 -7.59
CA ALA A 24 -7.47 -12.80 -8.58
C ALA A 24 -7.21 -11.37 -8.05
N LEU A 25 -8.17 -10.81 -7.31
CA LEU A 25 -8.01 -9.50 -6.67
C LEU A 25 -6.94 -9.56 -5.57
N VAL A 26 -6.98 -10.56 -4.69
CA VAL A 26 -5.98 -10.73 -3.63
C VAL A 26 -4.57 -10.84 -4.22
N ASN A 27 -4.40 -11.65 -5.27
CA ASN A 27 -3.12 -11.81 -5.95
C ASN A 27 -2.63 -10.51 -6.60
N LEU A 28 -3.54 -9.76 -7.26
CA LEU A 28 -3.20 -8.45 -7.82
C LEU A 28 -2.68 -7.51 -6.74
N ILE A 29 -3.42 -7.35 -5.63
CA ILE A 29 -3.03 -6.48 -4.53
C ILE A 29 -1.70 -6.93 -3.91
N SER A 30 -1.47 -8.24 -3.76
CA SER A 30 -0.22 -8.78 -3.24
C SER A 30 0.99 -8.39 -4.09
N ILE A 31 0.89 -8.50 -5.41
CA ILE A 31 1.99 -8.11 -6.33
C ILE A 31 2.24 -6.59 -6.26
N LEU A 32 1.17 -5.79 -6.24
CA LEU A 32 1.29 -4.33 -6.14
C LEU A 32 1.94 -3.90 -4.81
N GLU A 33 1.57 -4.54 -3.71
CA GLU A 33 2.15 -4.27 -2.39
C GLU A 33 3.61 -4.69 -2.32
N HIS A 34 3.96 -5.87 -2.84
CA HIS A 34 5.34 -6.33 -2.91
C HIS A 34 6.22 -5.38 -3.73
N GLY A 35 5.73 -4.94 -4.90
CA GLY A 35 6.42 -3.94 -5.72
C GLY A 35 6.58 -2.59 -5.01
N THR A 36 5.57 -2.20 -4.23
CA THR A 36 5.62 -0.96 -3.43
C THR A 36 6.69 -1.05 -2.34
N ILE A 37 6.67 -2.12 -1.53
CA ILE A 37 7.66 -2.35 -0.47
C ILE A 37 9.07 -2.35 -1.04
N LYS A 38 9.29 -3.10 -2.13
CA LYS A 38 10.60 -3.19 -2.78
C LYS A 38 11.12 -1.82 -3.27
N ALA A 39 10.22 -0.97 -3.77
CA ALA A 39 10.58 0.37 -4.24
C ALA A 39 10.82 1.38 -3.10
N THR A 40 10.26 1.15 -1.91
CA THR A 40 10.35 2.08 -0.77
C THR A 40 11.25 1.60 0.37
N GLN A 41 11.88 0.42 0.25
CA GLN A 41 12.68 -0.19 1.32
C GLN A 41 13.86 0.67 1.79
N ASN A 42 14.50 1.41 0.87
CA ASN A 42 15.80 2.05 1.13
C ASN A 42 15.80 3.57 0.91
N GLY A 43 14.63 4.19 0.74
CA GLY A 43 14.53 5.59 0.33
C GLY A 43 13.48 6.38 1.07
N GLU A 44 13.78 7.66 1.28
CA GLU A 44 12.78 8.62 1.72
C GLU A 44 11.69 8.78 0.65
N ILE A 45 10.47 9.01 1.12
CA ILE A 45 9.34 9.27 0.24
C ILE A 45 9.52 10.64 -0.41
N ASN A 46 9.57 10.68 -1.73
CA ASN A 46 9.79 11.89 -2.52
C ASN A 46 8.97 11.86 -3.82
N ALA A 47 9.12 12.91 -4.65
CA ALA A 47 8.36 13.06 -5.89
C ALA A 47 8.58 11.91 -6.90
N SER A 48 9.72 11.23 -6.86
CA SER A 48 10.03 10.10 -7.75
C SER A 48 9.46 8.76 -7.26
N THR A 49 9.00 8.67 -6.00
CA THR A 49 8.60 7.41 -5.38
C THR A 49 7.51 6.69 -6.15
N LEU A 50 6.49 7.40 -6.65
CA LEU A 50 5.41 6.78 -7.43
C LEU A 50 5.97 6.13 -8.72
N PHE A 51 6.87 6.83 -9.42
CA PHE A 51 7.50 6.29 -10.64
C PHE A 51 8.38 5.07 -10.33
N ASN A 52 9.10 5.08 -9.22
CA ASN A 52 9.91 3.95 -8.78
C ASN A 52 9.04 2.73 -8.48
N ILE A 53 7.89 2.93 -7.83
CA ILE A 53 6.90 1.88 -7.57
C ILE A 53 6.37 1.33 -8.91
N THR A 54 5.92 2.18 -9.83
CA THR A 54 5.39 1.71 -11.13
C THR A 54 6.45 0.97 -11.96
N ASN A 55 7.69 1.45 -11.99
CA ASN A 55 8.79 0.80 -12.68
C ASN A 55 9.12 -0.57 -12.06
N THR A 56 9.02 -0.69 -10.75
CA THR A 56 9.24 -1.96 -10.03
C THR A 56 8.12 -2.95 -10.32
N ILE A 57 6.86 -2.50 -10.31
CA ILE A 57 5.69 -3.33 -10.61
C ILE A 57 5.71 -3.83 -12.06
N GLN A 58 6.11 -2.98 -13.02
CA GLN A 58 6.26 -3.40 -14.43
C GLN A 58 7.23 -4.57 -14.59
N LYS A 59 8.30 -4.63 -13.78
CA LYS A 59 9.27 -5.74 -13.78
C LYS A 59 8.73 -7.03 -13.15
N LEU A 60 7.62 -6.97 -12.39
CA LEU A 60 6.96 -8.12 -11.79
C LEU A 60 5.83 -8.70 -12.67
N SER A 61 5.66 -8.18 -13.88
CA SER A 61 4.68 -8.64 -14.88
C SER A 61 4.89 -10.13 -15.23
N PRO A 62 3.81 -10.92 -15.47
CA PRO A 62 2.43 -10.50 -15.73
C PRO A 62 1.58 -10.23 -14.49
N LEU A 63 0.79 -9.15 -14.53
CA LEU A 63 -0.23 -8.86 -13.52
C LEU A 63 -1.52 -9.66 -13.79
N PRO A 64 -2.15 -10.25 -12.75
CA PRO A 64 -3.42 -10.95 -12.91
C PRO A 64 -4.54 -9.97 -13.26
N ALA A 65 -5.35 -10.34 -14.25
CA ALA A 65 -6.53 -9.56 -14.63
C ALA A 65 -7.70 -9.83 -13.67
N VAL A 66 -8.41 -8.77 -13.30
CA VAL A 66 -9.58 -8.80 -12.41
C VAL A 66 -10.79 -8.26 -13.15
N GLY A 67 -11.91 -8.99 -13.10
CA GLY A 67 -13.18 -8.61 -13.72
C GLY A 67 -13.69 -9.67 -14.70
N CYS A 68 -14.91 -9.45 -15.23
CA CYS A 68 -15.47 -10.35 -16.25
C CYS A 68 -14.83 -10.11 -17.63
N ALA A 69 -15.05 -11.02 -18.59
CA ALA A 69 -14.43 -10.98 -19.91
C ALA A 69 -14.54 -9.61 -20.62
N LYS A 70 -15.68 -8.93 -20.45
CA LYS A 70 -15.95 -7.61 -21.05
C LYS A 70 -15.22 -6.46 -20.35
N HIS A 71 -15.09 -6.49 -19.03
CA HIS A 71 -14.62 -5.36 -18.23
C HIS A 71 -13.25 -5.60 -17.56
N LYS A 72 -12.60 -6.76 -17.80
CA LYS A 72 -11.36 -7.16 -17.11
C LYS A 72 -10.26 -6.11 -17.17
N ASN A 73 -10.05 -5.47 -18.33
CA ASN A 73 -8.96 -4.51 -18.50
C ASN A 73 -9.27 -3.21 -17.74
N GLU A 74 -10.48 -2.69 -17.90
CA GLU A 74 -10.92 -1.45 -17.25
C GLU A 74 -10.93 -1.59 -15.72
N VAL A 75 -11.48 -2.70 -15.21
CA VAL A 75 -11.53 -2.99 -13.77
C VAL A 75 -10.12 -3.13 -13.21
N THR A 76 -9.24 -3.89 -13.88
CA THR A 76 -7.84 -4.05 -13.44
C THR A 76 -7.12 -2.70 -13.36
N GLN A 77 -7.24 -1.85 -14.39
CA GLN A 77 -6.63 -0.52 -14.39
C GLN A 77 -7.17 0.38 -13.28
N LYS A 78 -8.48 0.37 -13.05
CA LYS A 78 -9.12 1.13 -11.95
C LYS A 78 -8.62 0.66 -10.59
N ILE A 79 -8.47 -0.65 -10.37
CA ILE A 79 -7.93 -1.23 -9.14
C ILE A 79 -6.47 -0.79 -8.95
N ILE A 80 -5.62 -0.93 -9.97
CA ILE A 80 -4.21 -0.52 -9.89
C ILE A 80 -4.10 0.96 -9.54
N ARG A 81 -4.85 1.82 -10.24
CA ARG A 81 -4.87 3.27 -9.97
C ARG A 81 -5.32 3.57 -8.54
N SER A 82 -6.43 2.96 -8.10
CA SER A 82 -6.97 3.17 -6.76
C SER A 82 -5.98 2.71 -5.68
N PHE A 83 -5.36 1.54 -5.86
CA PHE A 83 -4.35 1.00 -4.96
C PHE A 83 -3.15 1.94 -4.85
N LEU A 84 -2.54 2.33 -5.98
CA LEU A 84 -1.34 3.17 -5.99
C LEU A 84 -1.60 4.54 -5.35
N THR A 85 -2.73 5.18 -5.67
CA THR A 85 -3.12 6.45 -5.05
C THR A 85 -3.27 6.29 -3.53
N THR A 86 -4.02 5.28 -3.09
CA THR A 86 -4.27 5.03 -1.67
C THR A 86 -2.97 4.73 -0.94
N ARG A 87 -2.11 3.90 -1.53
CA ARG A 87 -0.84 3.50 -0.92
C ARG A 87 0.12 4.67 -0.80
N MET A 88 0.22 5.52 -1.84
CA MET A 88 1.00 6.75 -1.77
C MET A 88 0.50 7.69 -0.67
N CYS A 89 -0.81 7.86 -0.51
CA CYS A 89 -1.36 8.65 0.58
C CYS A 89 -0.93 8.10 1.96
N PHE A 90 -0.94 6.78 2.15
CA PHE A 90 -0.49 6.16 3.39
C PHE A 90 1.02 6.33 3.62
N LEU A 91 1.83 6.17 2.57
CA LEU A 91 3.28 6.37 2.65
C LEU A 91 3.62 7.82 3.03
N CYS A 92 3.02 8.80 2.36
CA CYS A 92 3.25 10.22 2.67
C CYS A 92 2.79 10.56 4.09
N LYS A 93 1.62 10.09 4.52
CA LYS A 93 1.15 10.29 5.90
C LYS A 93 2.15 9.73 6.90
N LYS A 94 2.61 8.50 6.70
CA LYS A 94 3.55 7.85 7.60
C LYS A 94 4.91 8.56 7.64
N SER A 95 5.40 9.00 6.47
CA SER A 95 6.64 9.78 6.37
C SER A 95 6.53 11.11 7.13
N ASN A 96 5.40 11.80 7.01
CA ASN A 96 5.18 13.07 7.71
C ASN A 96 5.06 12.89 9.22
N GLU A 97 4.39 11.83 9.68
CA GLU A 97 4.32 11.48 11.10
C GLU A 97 5.71 11.23 11.69
N ASN A 98 6.55 10.49 10.98
CA ASN A 98 7.93 10.21 11.40
C ASN A 98 8.77 11.50 11.47
N ASN A 99 8.71 12.34 10.43
CA ASN A 99 9.41 13.62 10.40
C ASN A 99 9.00 14.53 11.57
N ASN A 100 7.70 14.62 11.86
CA ASN A 100 7.21 15.42 12.99
C ASN A 100 7.72 14.88 14.33
N ALA A 101 7.73 13.56 14.50
CA ALA A 101 8.24 12.93 15.72
C ALA A 101 9.75 13.18 15.91
N GLU A 102 10.54 13.10 14.84
CA GLU A 102 11.98 13.39 14.87
C GLU A 102 12.28 14.86 15.18
N GLN A 103 11.50 15.78 14.61
CA GLN A 103 11.61 17.21 14.92
C GLN A 103 11.30 17.49 16.38
N GLU A 104 10.27 16.85 16.94
CA GLU A 104 9.92 17.04 18.34
C GLU A 104 11.00 16.50 19.28
N GLN A 105 11.53 15.30 19.00
CA GLN A 105 12.68 14.78 19.76
C GLN A 105 13.90 15.70 19.68
N THR A 106 14.16 16.28 18.51
CA THR A 106 15.26 17.23 18.33
C THR A 106 15.05 18.51 19.14
N ARG A 107 13.82 19.03 19.20
CA ARG A 107 13.47 20.19 20.03
C ARG A 107 13.67 19.90 21.52
N GLU A 108 13.19 18.76 21.99
CA GLU A 108 13.34 18.35 23.39
C GLU A 108 14.80 18.16 23.80
N ARG A 109 15.63 17.54 22.93
CA ARG A 109 17.07 17.42 23.16
C ARG A 109 17.74 18.80 23.28
N ARG A 110 17.40 19.75 22.38
CA ARG A 110 17.93 21.12 22.43
C ARG A 110 17.52 21.88 23.70
N LYS A 111 16.30 21.66 24.21
CA LYS A 111 15.86 22.26 25.49
C LYS A 111 16.68 21.72 26.66
N ARG A 112 16.89 20.39 26.72
CA ARG A 112 17.65 19.74 27.79
C ARG A 112 19.11 20.16 27.83
N SER A 113 19.78 20.28 26.67
CA SER A 113 21.18 20.71 26.60
C SER A 113 21.43 22.16 27.04
N LYS A 114 20.39 22.98 27.17
CA LYS A 114 20.51 24.36 27.69
C LYS A 114 20.31 24.46 29.20
N LEU A 115 19.87 23.37 29.83
CA LEU A 115 19.61 23.28 31.27
C LEU A 115 20.75 22.56 32.04
N SER A 116 21.73 22.02 31.31
CA SER A 116 22.99 21.47 31.82
C SER A 116 24.11 22.49 31.68
#